data_AF-A0A2I0PFV6-F1
#
_entry.id   AF-A0A2I0PFV6-F1
#
_cell.length_a   1.000
_cell.length_b   1.000
_cell.length_c   1.000
_cell.angle_alpha   90.00
_cell.angle_beta   90.00
_cell.angle_gamma   90.00
#
_symmetry.space_group_name_H-M   'P 1'
#
loop_
_entity.id
_entity.type
_entity.pdbx_description
1 polymer ?
#
loop_
_entity_poly.entity_id
_entity_poly.type
_entity_poly.pdbx_seq_one_letter_code
_entity_poly.pdbx_strand_id
1 'polypeptide(L)'
;MKQVKAIIKPERFESVKKALEENGFSGMTITNVNGRGDQKGITLEYRGGRMNVDLLPKIEIEMVVNYDRVDLLVSTITQSCRSGRIGDGRIFVSPVEKVVRIRTGESLEELPLERVADPGMYAIADLISPATEKEEYVSLEISQPVSVQSKGM
;
A
#
# COMPACT_ATOMS: atom_id res chain seq x y z
N MET A 1 -0.68 -19.69 10.73
CA MET A 1 -1.53 -18.64 10.13
C MET A 1 -0.72 -17.38 9.89
N LYS A 2 -1.27 -16.42 9.13
CA LYS A 2 -0.66 -15.11 8.90
C LYS A 2 -1.66 -14.00 9.18
N GLN A 3 -1.15 -12.88 9.69
CA GLN A 3 -1.87 -11.62 9.79
C GLN A 3 -1.49 -10.77 8.59
N VAL A 4 -2.51 -10.27 7.89
CA VAL A 4 -2.37 -9.32 6.79
C VAL A 4 -2.90 -7.98 7.27
N LYS A 5 -2.05 -6.97 7.24
CA LYS A 5 -2.35 -5.60 7.63
C LYS A 5 -2.20 -4.68 6.41
N ALA A 6 -3.30 -4.15 5.92
CA ALA A 6 -3.32 -3.26 4.76
C ALA A 6 -3.66 -1.82 5.19
N ILE A 7 -2.78 -0.87 4.90
CA ILE A 7 -3.03 0.56 5.10
C ILE A 7 -3.37 1.15 3.73
N ILE A 8 -4.60 1.65 3.57
CA ILE A 8 -5.15 2.10 2.28
C ILE A 8 -5.72 3.51 2.35
N LYS A 9 -5.99 4.10 1.18
CA LYS A 9 -6.79 5.32 1.04
C LYS A 9 -8.24 5.09 1.52
N PRO A 10 -8.83 6.00 2.33
CA PRO A 10 -10.20 5.83 2.83
C PRO A 10 -11.25 5.60 1.73
N GLU A 11 -11.13 6.31 0.61
CA GLU A 11 -12.07 6.20 -0.52
C GLU A 11 -12.02 4.85 -1.25
N ARG A 12 -10.99 4.03 -1.00
CA ARG A 12 -10.87 2.67 -1.58
C ARG A 12 -11.53 1.59 -0.72
N PHE A 13 -11.88 1.90 0.52
CA PHE A 13 -12.33 0.91 1.48
C PHE A 13 -13.59 0.14 1.03
N GLU A 14 -14.60 0.84 0.49
CA GLU A 14 -15.84 0.16 0.07
C GLU A 14 -15.60 -0.84 -1.08
N SER A 15 -14.74 -0.47 -2.04
CA SER A 15 -14.34 -1.37 -3.13
C SER A 15 -13.56 -2.58 -2.63
N VAL A 16 -12.64 -2.37 -1.67
CA VAL A 16 -11.85 -3.44 -1.06
C VAL A 16 -12.77 -4.38 -0.27
N LYS A 17 -13.66 -3.84 0.56
CA LYS A 17 -14.61 -4.60 1.36
C LYS A 17 -15.48 -5.51 0.49
N LYS A 18 -16.07 -4.97 -0.58
CA LYS A 18 -16.88 -5.74 -1.52
C LYS A 18 -16.09 -6.88 -2.17
N ALA A 19 -14.86 -6.59 -2.64
CA ALA A 19 -14.01 -7.61 -3.26
C ALA A 19 -13.62 -8.71 -2.26
N LEU A 20 -13.36 -8.37 -1.01
CA LEU A 20 -13.09 -9.34 0.05
C LEU A 20 -14.29 -10.26 0.31
N GLU A 21 -15.50 -9.70 0.40
CA GLU A 21 -16.74 -10.48 0.57
C GLU A 21 -16.98 -11.44 -0.61
N GLU A 22 -16.80 -10.98 -1.85
CA GLU A 22 -16.95 -11.80 -3.07
C GLU A 22 -15.93 -12.95 -3.13
N ASN A 23 -14.76 -12.78 -2.52
CA ASN A 23 -13.71 -13.82 -2.43
C ASN A 23 -13.80 -14.67 -1.14
N GLY A 24 -14.89 -14.55 -0.38
CA GLY A 24 -15.18 -15.37 0.79
C GLY A 24 -14.41 -14.98 2.05
N PHE A 25 -13.91 -13.74 2.14
CA PHE A 25 -13.28 -13.21 3.33
C PHE A 25 -14.30 -12.42 4.15
N SER A 26 -14.71 -12.96 5.30
CA SER A 26 -15.80 -12.38 6.13
C SER A 26 -15.35 -11.70 7.43
N GLY A 27 -14.15 -12.01 7.92
CA GLY A 27 -13.62 -11.45 9.17
C GLY A 27 -12.52 -10.42 8.91
N MET A 28 -12.75 -9.17 9.33
CA MET A 28 -11.75 -8.10 9.31
C MET A 28 -11.91 -7.17 10.51
N THR A 29 -10.81 -6.58 10.95
CA THR A 29 -10.79 -5.46 11.90
C THR A 29 -10.36 -4.20 11.17
N ILE A 30 -11.02 -3.09 11.47
CA ILE A 30 -10.78 -1.81 10.78
C ILE A 30 -10.39 -0.77 11.81
N THR A 31 -9.30 -0.04 11.54
CA THR A 31 -8.81 1.05 12.38
C THR A 31 -8.57 2.29 11.54
N ASN A 32 -9.07 3.44 11.99
CA ASN A 32 -8.72 4.73 11.39
C ASN A 32 -7.34 5.16 11.87
N VAL A 33 -6.42 5.41 10.95
CA VAL A 33 -5.03 5.79 11.25
C VAL A 33 -4.64 7.02 10.45
N ASN A 34 -3.56 7.68 10.87
CA ASN A 34 -2.92 8.73 10.10
C ASN A 34 -1.55 8.23 9.64
N GLY A 35 -1.21 8.43 8.37
CA GLY A 35 0.02 7.92 7.79
C GLY A 35 0.73 8.96 6.93
N ARG A 36 2.05 8.80 6.83
CA ARG A 36 2.92 9.56 5.93
C ARG A 36 3.88 8.60 5.24
N GLY A 37 4.12 8.85 3.96
CA GLY A 37 5.07 8.10 3.13
C GLY A 37 5.45 8.94 1.92
N ASP A 38 5.59 8.31 0.77
CA ASP A 38 6.03 8.98 -0.48
C ASP A 38 5.05 10.07 -0.94
N GLN A 39 3.78 9.99 -0.52
CA GLN A 39 2.76 11.01 -0.77
C GLN A 39 3.11 12.37 -0.14
N LYS A 40 3.95 12.37 0.91
CA LYS A 40 4.25 13.54 1.75
C LYS A 40 2.97 14.16 2.35
N GLY A 41 3.11 15.30 3.04
CA GLY A 41 1.98 16.08 3.55
C GLY A 41 1.39 17.01 2.49
N ILE A 42 0.24 17.63 2.80
CA ILE A 42 -0.41 18.64 1.95
C ILE A 42 -0.34 20.02 2.60
N THR A 43 -0.09 21.05 1.81
CA THR A 43 -0.23 22.45 2.25
C THR A 43 -1.62 22.94 1.85
N LEU A 44 -2.44 23.25 2.84
CA LEU A 44 -3.78 23.81 2.67
C LEU A 44 -3.73 25.33 2.84
N GLU A 45 -4.33 26.08 1.93
CA GLU A 45 -4.61 27.50 2.16
C GLU A 45 -5.97 27.63 2.85
N TYR A 46 -5.97 28.14 4.08
CA TYR A 46 -7.17 28.34 4.88
C TYR A 46 -7.20 29.76 5.43
N ARG A 47 -8.23 30.53 5.04
CA ARG A 47 -8.47 31.92 5.46
C ARG A 47 -7.22 32.83 5.35
N GLY A 48 -6.49 32.72 4.24
CA GLY A 48 -5.30 33.54 3.98
C GLY A 48 -4.02 33.08 4.68
N GLY A 49 -4.07 31.99 5.46
CA GLY A 49 -2.89 31.32 6.02
C GLY A 49 -2.61 30.00 5.31
N ARG A 50 -1.34 29.56 5.34
CA ARG A 50 -0.93 28.21 4.90
C ARG A 50 -0.84 27.28 6.10
N MET A 51 -1.51 26.14 6.03
CA MET A 51 -1.44 25.07 7.02
C MET A 51 -0.86 23.81 6.38
N ASN A 52 0.22 23.29 6.96
CA ASN A 52 0.81 22.03 6.51
C ASN A 52 0.17 20.88 7.30
N VAL A 53 -0.48 19.97 6.58
CA VAL A 53 -0.98 18.70 7.12
C VAL A 53 0.05 17.64 6.82
N ASP A 54 0.76 17.18 7.86
CA ASP A 54 1.88 16.25 7.68
C ASP A 54 1.45 14.79 7.56
N LEU A 55 0.45 14.38 8.34
CA LEU A 55 -0.10 13.03 8.32
C LEU A 55 -1.47 13.04 7.65
N LEU A 56 -1.66 12.11 6.70
CA LEU A 56 -2.90 11.99 5.95
C LEU A 56 -3.77 10.86 6.53
N PRO A 57 -5.10 11.03 6.60
CA PRO A 57 -6.01 9.97 7.02
C PRO A 57 -5.92 8.75 6.12
N LYS A 58 -5.92 7.57 6.74
CA LYS A 58 -5.88 6.25 6.09
C LYS A 58 -6.80 5.28 6.84
N ILE A 59 -7.13 4.19 6.17
CA ILE A 59 -7.82 3.04 6.79
C ILE A 59 -6.82 1.89 6.89
N GLU A 60 -6.68 1.34 8.09
CA GLU A 60 -5.98 0.08 8.33
C GLU A 60 -7.01 -1.06 8.38
N ILE A 61 -6.79 -2.08 7.55
CA ILE A 61 -7.56 -3.33 7.52
C ILE A 61 -6.65 -4.42 8.04
N GLU A 62 -7.08 -5.15 9.06
CA GLU A 62 -6.35 -6.25 9.65
C GLU A 62 -7.17 -7.55 9.58
N MET A 63 -6.54 -8.61 9.08
CA MET A 63 -7.16 -9.90 8.87
C MET A 63 -6.18 -11.02 9.21
N VAL A 64 -6.65 -12.08 9.86
CA VAL A 64 -5.85 -13.29 10.09
C VAL A 64 -6.41 -14.42 9.24
N VAL A 65 -5.55 -15.03 8.44
CA VAL A 65 -5.92 -16.10 7.50
C VAL A 65 -4.93 -17.26 7.56
N ASN A 66 -5.37 -18.42 7.06
CA ASN A 66 -4.51 -19.57 6.81
C ASN A 66 -3.45 -19.23 5.76
N TYR A 67 -2.34 -19.97 5.78
CA TYR A 67 -1.19 -19.70 4.92
C TYR A 67 -1.53 -19.73 3.43
N ASP A 68 -2.35 -20.70 3.01
CA ASP A 68 -2.81 -20.93 1.65
C ASP A 68 -3.73 -19.81 1.11
N ARG A 69 -4.28 -18.97 1.99
CA ARG A 69 -5.20 -17.87 1.65
C ARG A 69 -4.50 -16.51 1.55
N VAL A 70 -3.22 -16.41 1.91
CA VAL A 70 -2.48 -15.13 1.97
C VAL A 70 -2.40 -14.49 0.60
N ASP A 71 -1.97 -15.22 -0.43
CA ASP A 71 -1.76 -14.67 -1.77
C ASP A 71 -3.08 -14.21 -2.40
N LEU A 72 -4.16 -14.96 -2.18
CA LEU A 72 -5.50 -14.56 -2.61
C LEU A 72 -5.94 -13.28 -1.89
N LEU A 73 -5.70 -13.15 -0.59
CA LEU A 73 -6.06 -11.96 0.18
C LEU A 73 -5.28 -10.73 -0.29
N VAL A 74 -3.95 -10.85 -0.41
CA VAL A 74 -3.05 -9.77 -0.86
C VAL A 74 -3.41 -9.33 -2.28
N SER A 75 -3.65 -10.27 -3.19
CA SER A 75 -4.01 -9.93 -4.57
C SER A 75 -5.39 -9.27 -4.66
N THR A 76 -6.38 -9.75 -3.89
CA THR A 76 -7.73 -9.14 -3.81
C THR A 76 -7.66 -7.68 -3.35
N ILE A 77 -6.94 -7.40 -2.25
CA ILE A 77 -6.76 -6.04 -1.72
C ILE A 77 -6.01 -5.18 -2.75
N THR A 78 -4.94 -5.72 -3.34
CA THR A 78 -4.12 -4.96 -4.30
C THR A 78 -4.92 -4.56 -5.53
N GLN A 79 -5.67 -5.49 -6.14
CA GLN A 79 -6.44 -5.21 -7.36
C GLN A 79 -7.59 -4.22 -7.11
N SER A 80 -8.27 -4.31 -5.97
CA SER A 80 -9.38 -3.42 -5.62
C SER A 80 -8.90 -2.02 -5.16
N CYS A 81 -7.70 -1.92 -4.59
CA CYS A 81 -7.15 -0.67 -4.07
C CYS A 81 -6.28 0.11 -5.07
N ARG A 82 -5.54 -0.57 -5.95
CA ARG A 82 -4.51 0.04 -6.81
C ARG A 82 -5.14 1.02 -7.81
N SER A 83 -4.74 2.28 -7.71
CA SER A 83 -5.03 3.35 -8.68
C SER A 83 -3.84 3.64 -9.60
N GLY A 84 -2.65 3.17 -9.23
CA GLY A 84 -1.39 3.49 -9.91
C GLY A 84 -0.82 4.85 -9.50
N ARG A 85 -1.45 5.54 -8.55
CA ARG A 85 -1.00 6.86 -8.05
C ARG A 85 -0.35 6.73 -6.69
N ILE A 86 0.52 7.67 -6.36
CA ILE A 86 1.18 7.75 -5.05
C ILE A 86 0.13 7.74 -3.92
N GLY A 87 0.46 7.04 -2.84
CA GLY A 87 -0.32 7.00 -1.60
C GLY A 87 -1.42 5.95 -1.55
N ASP A 88 -1.49 5.03 -2.52
CA ASP A 88 -2.46 3.92 -2.54
C ASP A 88 -2.40 3.05 -1.29
N GLY A 89 -1.21 2.82 -0.74
CA GLY A 89 -1.07 2.11 0.51
C GLY A 89 0.13 1.19 0.58
N ARG A 90 0.19 0.38 1.64
CA ARG A 90 1.11 -0.75 1.81
C ARG A 90 0.39 -1.90 2.51
N ILE A 91 0.82 -3.13 2.22
CA ILE A 91 0.34 -4.34 2.88
C ILE A 91 1.54 -4.98 3.59
N PHE A 92 1.34 -5.38 4.83
CA PHE A 92 2.30 -6.08 5.65
C PHE A 92 1.75 -7.47 5.99
N VAL A 93 2.63 -8.47 5.95
CA VAL A 93 2.28 -9.85 6.30
C VAL A 93 3.18 -10.30 7.44
N SER A 94 2.58 -10.72 8.55
CA SER A 94 3.27 -11.17 9.76
C SER A 94 2.83 -12.60 10.15
N PRO A 95 3.70 -13.40 10.78
CA PRO A 95 3.31 -14.69 11.33
C PRO A 95 2.32 -14.53 12.49
N VAL A 96 1.33 -15.43 12.56
CA VAL A 96 0.45 -15.58 13.73
C VAL A 96 0.61 -17.00 14.27
N GLU A 97 1.11 -17.08 15.50
CA GLU A 97 1.40 -18.34 16.18
C GLU A 97 0.14 -19.02 16.69
N LYS A 98 -0.87 -18.24 17.12
CA LYS A 98 -2.07 -18.77 17.74
C LYS A 98 -3.28 -17.85 17.53
N VAL A 99 -4.43 -18.45 17.27
CA VAL A 99 -5.72 -17.74 17.25
C VAL A 99 -6.69 -18.48 18.16
N VAL A 100 -7.38 -17.74 19.04
CA VAL A 100 -8.37 -18.32 19.95
C VAL A 100 -9.72 -17.65 19.73
N ARG A 101 -10.76 -18.45 19.49
CA ARG A 101 -12.14 -17.96 19.40
C ARG A 101 -12.71 -17.79 20.81
N ILE A 102 -12.88 -16.55 21.25
CA ILE A 102 -13.33 -16.21 22.62
C ILE A 102 -14.63 -16.94 23.02
N ARG A 103 -15.63 -16.99 22.14
CA ARG A 103 -16.95 -17.60 22.45
C ARG A 103 -16.86 -19.08 22.81
N THR A 104 -15.94 -19.83 22.19
CA THR A 104 -15.86 -21.30 22.33
C THR A 104 -14.59 -21.77 23.03
N GLY A 105 -13.58 -20.91 23.17
CA GLY A 105 -12.24 -21.28 23.64
C GLY A 105 -11.45 -22.11 22.63
N GLU A 106 -11.97 -22.31 21.42
CA GLU A 106 -11.34 -23.11 20.37
C GLU A 106 -10.03 -22.43 19.92
N SER A 107 -8.93 -23.18 19.97
CA SER A 107 -7.64 -22.80 19.41
C SER A 107 -7.61 -23.23 17.95
N LEU A 108 -7.42 -22.27 17.05
CA LEU A 108 -7.05 -22.56 15.67
C LEU A 108 -5.52 -22.60 15.67
N GLU A 109 -4.96 -23.80 15.55
CA GLU A 109 -3.53 -24.03 15.40
C GLU A 109 -3.28 -24.56 13.99
N GLU A 110 -2.47 -23.86 13.20
CA GLU A 110 -1.81 -24.48 12.06
C GLU A 110 -0.51 -25.09 12.61
N LEU A 111 -0.41 -26.42 12.60
CA LEU A 111 0.85 -27.09 12.93
C LEU A 111 1.94 -26.56 12.00
N PRO A 112 3.10 -26.10 12.52
CA PRO A 112 4.19 -25.67 11.67
C PRO A 112 4.63 -26.86 10.83
N LEU A 113 4.44 -26.80 9.51
CA LEU A 113 5.17 -27.65 8.57
C LEU A 113 6.65 -27.40 8.86
N GLU A 114 7.33 -28.41 9.39
CA GLU A 114 8.69 -28.28 9.91
C GLU A 114 9.61 -27.57 8.90
N ARG A 115 10.19 -26.45 9.33
CA ARG A 115 11.48 -25.93 8.84
C ARG A 115 11.67 -25.93 7.31
N VAL A 116 10.77 -25.30 6.54
CA VAL A 116 11.15 -24.90 5.19
C VAL A 116 11.98 -23.62 5.29
N ALA A 117 13.26 -23.78 4.98
CA ALA A 117 14.25 -22.74 4.94
C ALA A 117 13.86 -21.62 3.94
N ASP A 118 14.29 -20.41 4.30
CA ASP A 118 14.42 -19.18 3.50
C ASP A 118 13.21 -18.21 3.43
N PRO A 119 13.29 -17.00 4.03
CA PRO A 119 12.26 -15.95 3.96
C PRO A 119 12.15 -15.21 2.62
N GLY A 120 12.92 -15.57 1.59
CA GLY A 120 13.06 -14.80 0.35
C GLY A 120 12.07 -15.06 -0.78
N MET A 121 11.15 -16.02 -0.66
CA MET A 121 10.48 -16.61 -1.82
C MET A 121 8.97 -16.31 -1.95
N TYR A 122 8.59 -15.04 -1.78
CA TYR A 122 7.32 -14.54 -2.33
C TYR A 122 7.62 -13.55 -3.43
N ALA A 123 7.96 -14.08 -4.61
CA ALA A 123 8.10 -13.27 -5.81
C ALA A 123 6.70 -12.78 -6.24
N ILE A 124 6.30 -11.63 -5.72
CA ILE A 124 5.17 -10.81 -6.20
C ILE A 124 5.36 -10.32 -7.66
N ALA A 125 6.50 -10.63 -8.29
CA ALA A 125 6.85 -10.21 -9.65
C ALA A 125 5.95 -10.84 -10.72
N ASP A 126 5.36 -12.02 -10.47
CA ASP A 126 4.53 -12.70 -11.48
C ASP A 126 3.08 -12.20 -11.54
N LEU A 127 2.66 -11.36 -10.57
CA LEU A 127 1.30 -10.81 -10.51
C LEU A 127 1.18 -9.41 -11.16
N ILE A 128 2.27 -8.86 -11.67
CA ILE A 128 2.30 -7.54 -12.31
C ILE A 128 2.94 -7.69 -13.69
N SER A 129 2.11 -7.82 -14.72
CA SER A 129 2.56 -7.52 -16.08
C SER A 129 3.03 -6.05 -16.11
N PRO A 130 4.21 -5.72 -16.66
CA PRO A 130 4.76 -4.38 -16.62
C PRO A 130 3.90 -3.45 -17.47
N ALA A 131 3.05 -2.66 -16.80
CA ALA A 131 2.43 -1.50 -17.41
C ALA A 131 3.51 -0.41 -17.58
N THR A 132 4.14 -0.45 -18.76
CA THR A 132 4.70 0.68 -19.51
C THR A 132 5.73 1.58 -18.79
N GLU A 133 7.00 1.34 -19.13
CA GLU A 133 8.04 2.37 -19.10
C GLU A 133 7.74 3.47 -20.15
N LYS A 134 7.84 4.73 -19.73
CA LYS A 134 8.44 5.86 -20.49
C LYS A 134 8.43 7.11 -19.59
N GLU A 135 9.47 7.26 -18.78
CA GLU A 135 9.87 8.59 -18.31
C GLU A 135 10.78 9.20 -19.38
N GLU A 136 10.20 10.09 -20.19
CA GLU A 136 10.94 10.93 -21.12
C GLU A 136 11.48 12.12 -20.32
N TYR A 137 12.73 12.03 -19.89
CA TYR A 137 13.47 13.17 -19.35
C TYR A 137 13.69 14.17 -20.48
N VAL A 138 12.89 15.23 -20.51
CA VAL A 138 13.15 16.39 -21.38
C VAL A 138 14.31 17.17 -20.77
N SER A 139 15.52 16.87 -21.24
CA SER A 139 16.70 17.72 -21.08
C SER A 139 16.48 19.01 -21.88
N LEU A 140 16.26 20.12 -21.17
CA LEU A 140 16.33 21.47 -21.73
C LEU A 140 17.79 21.75 -22.11
N GLU A 141 18.12 21.60 -23.39
CA GLU A 141 19.36 22.13 -23.96
C GLU A 141 19.31 23.66 -23.91
N ILE A 142 20.14 24.24 -23.05
CA ILE A 142 20.39 25.68 -23.01
C ILE A 142 21.29 25.99 -24.21
N SER A 143 20.69 26.33 -25.34
CA SER A 143 21.42 26.76 -26.53
C SER A 143 21.64 28.28 -26.52
N GLN A 144 22.89 28.67 -26.81
CA GLN A 144 23.39 29.96 -27.31
C GLN A 144 24.07 30.89 -26.27
N PRO A 145 25.39 31.16 -26.43
CA PRO A 145 26.07 32.24 -25.73
C PRO A 145 25.73 33.60 -26.37
N VAL A 146 25.27 34.56 -25.58
CA VAL A 146 25.14 35.96 -26.02
C VAL A 146 26.55 36.56 -26.09
N SER A 147 27.01 36.82 -27.31
CA SER A 147 28.22 37.57 -27.59
C SER A 147 28.09 39.01 -27.08
N VAL A 148 28.92 39.38 -26.10
CA VAL A 148 29.12 40.77 -25.69
C VAL A 148 29.95 41.46 -26.79
N GLN A 149 29.32 42.29 -27.61
CA GLN A 149 30.05 43.27 -28.42
C GLN A 149 30.21 44.55 -27.61
N SER A 150 31.46 44.79 -27.19
CA SER A 150 31.94 46.09 -26.78
C SER A 150 31.98 47.04 -27.98
N LYS A 151 31.29 48.18 -27.88
CA LYS A 151 31.70 49.41 -28.58
C LYS A 151 31.59 50.57 -27.60
N GLY A 152 32.74 50.97 -27.08
CA GLY A 152 32.93 52.34 -26.62
C GLY A 152 33.15 53.25 -27.82
N MET A 153 32.45 54.37 -27.84
CA MET A 153 32.94 55.74 -28.00
C MET A 153 31.78 56.68 -27.72
#